data_AF-A0A1Z9SAW0-F1
#
_entry.id   AF-A0A1Z9SAW0-F1
#
_cell.length_a   1.000
_cell.length_b   1.000
_cell.length_c   1.000
_cell.angle_alpha   90.00
_cell.angle_beta   90.00
_cell.angle_gamma   90.00
#
_symmetry.space_group_name_H-M   'P 1'
#
loop_
_entity.id
_entity.type
_entity.pdbx_description
1 polymer ?
#
loop_
_entity_poly.entity_id
_entity_poly.type
_entity_poly.pdbx_seq_one_letter_code
_entity_poly.pdbx_strand_id
1 'polypeptide(L)'
;MGYSVATVTPDTPTKLARFAKRRSLKFRTLSDPKRVLIQAFDVLDKAAGYDLPHPIIFVIDPIGTITHRFSPKYYTERPAV
;
A
#
# COMPACT_ATOMS: atom_id res chain seq x y z
N MET A 1 -8.62 11.42 -17.93
CA MET A 1 -9.10 10.41 -16.96
C MET A 1 -7.88 9.64 -16.49
N GLY A 2 -7.62 9.55 -15.20
CA GLY A 2 -6.40 8.93 -14.67
C GLY A 2 -6.58 8.51 -13.21
N TYR A 3 -5.67 7.67 -12.72
CA TYR A 3 -5.73 7.15 -11.36
C TYR A 3 -5.10 8.11 -10.36
N SER A 4 -5.76 8.33 -9.22
CA SER A 4 -5.08 8.83 -8.03
C SER A 4 -4.36 7.68 -7.36
N VAL A 5 -3.06 7.83 -7.10
CA VAL A 5 -2.26 6.81 -6.45
C VAL A 5 -2.04 7.18 -4.98
N ALA A 6 -2.25 6.19 -4.11
CA ALA A 6 -1.89 6.27 -2.70
C ALA A 6 -1.28 4.94 -2.26
N THR A 7 -0.42 5.00 -1.25
CA THR A 7 0.14 3.82 -0.57
C THR A 7 -0.37 3.76 0.86
N VAL A 8 -0.46 2.56 1.43
CA VAL A 8 -0.83 2.34 2.84
C VAL A 8 0.28 1.54 3.49
N THR A 9 0.76 1.97 4.66
CA THR A 9 1.81 1.28 5.42
C THR A 9 1.56 1.42 6.92
N PRO A 10 2.14 0.55 7.77
CA PRO A 10 2.07 0.71 9.23
C PRO A 10 2.97 1.83 9.78
N ASP A 11 3.74 2.52 8.93
CA ASP A 11 4.62 3.60 9.36
C ASP A 11 3.83 4.81 9.84
N THR A 12 4.40 5.54 10.81
CA THR A 12 3.80 6.76 11.35
C THR A 12 3.77 7.90 10.33
N PRO A 13 2.89 8.90 10.46
CA PRO A 13 2.83 10.04 9.55
C PRO A 13 4.19 10.77 9.43
N THR A 14 4.92 10.90 10.54
CA THR A 14 6.25 11.55 10.57
C THR A 14 7.29 10.78 9.75
N LYS A 15 7.32 9.44 9.85
CA LYS A 15 8.21 8.60 9.06
C LYS A 15 7.88 8.70 7.57
N LEU A 16 6.59 8.65 7.24
CA LEU A 16 6.11 8.76 5.87
C LEU A 16 6.41 10.13 5.25
N ALA A 17 6.19 11.23 5.97
CA ALA A 17 6.52 12.57 5.49
C ALA A 17 8.02 12.71 5.17
N ARG A 18 8.89 12.19 6.06
CA ARG A 18 10.33 12.17 5.82
C ARG A 18 10.70 11.31 4.61
N PHE A 19 10.09 10.13 4.47
CA PHE A 19 10.32 9.24 3.33
C PHE A 19 9.88 9.88 2.01
N ALA A 20 8.68 10.45 1.98
CA ALA A 20 8.11 11.11 0.81
C ALA A 20 8.99 12.27 0.34
N LYS A 21 9.48 13.10 1.26
CA LYS A 21 10.43 14.19 0.96
C LYS A 21 11.75 13.64 0.40
N ARG A 22 12.34 12.63 1.05
CA ARG A 22 13.63 12.06 0.64
C ARG A 22 13.58 11.38 -0.73
N ARG A 23 12.44 10.81 -1.10
CA ARG A 23 12.24 10.10 -2.37
C ARG A 23 11.52 10.94 -3.42
N SER A 24 11.22 12.20 -3.13
CA SER A 24 10.44 13.10 -4.01
C SER A 24 9.18 12.44 -4.56
N LEU A 25 8.43 11.75 -3.69
CA LEU A 25 7.22 11.02 -4.10
C LEU A 25 6.17 12.00 -4.63
N LYS A 26 5.54 11.64 -5.75
CA LYS A 26 4.46 12.42 -6.38
C LYS A 26 3.05 11.91 -6.03
N PHE A 27 2.97 10.89 -5.20
CA PHE A 27 1.72 10.25 -4.78
C PHE A 27 1.60 10.25 -3.25
N ARG A 28 0.38 10.07 -2.75
CA ARG A 28 0.09 10.15 -1.31
C ARG A 28 0.55 8.89 -0.58
N THR A 29 0.92 9.06 0.68
CA THR A 29 1.25 7.96 1.60
C THR A 29 0.31 8.04 2.80
N LEU A 30 -0.41 6.95 3.09
CA LEU A 30 -1.37 6.84 4.18
C LEU A 30 -0.75 6.01 5.30
N SER A 31 -0.93 6.49 6.53
CA SER A 31 -0.45 5.85 7.74
C SER A 31 -1.57 4.98 8.34
N ASP A 32 -1.28 3.70 8.55
CA ASP A 32 -2.16 2.74 9.22
C ASP A 32 -1.42 2.02 10.37
N PRO A 33 -1.02 2.76 11.42
CA PRO A 33 -0.16 2.23 12.49
C PRO A 33 -0.81 1.10 13.28
N LYS A 34 -2.15 1.08 13.32
CA LYS A 34 -2.96 0.04 13.96
C LYS A 34 -3.31 -1.13 13.02
N ARG A 35 -2.89 -1.06 11.74
CA ARG A 35 -3.14 -2.09 10.71
C ARG A 35 -4.62 -2.36 10.50
N VAL A 36 -5.49 -1.37 10.72
CA VAL A 36 -6.95 -1.53 10.59
C VAL A 36 -7.32 -1.75 9.12
N LEU A 37 -6.76 -0.95 8.21
CA LEU A 37 -6.98 -1.10 6.77
C LEU A 37 -6.24 -2.34 6.26
N ILE A 38 -4.99 -2.54 6.68
CA ILE A 38 -4.18 -3.70 6.27
C ILE A 38 -4.89 -5.03 6.62
N GLN A 39 -5.54 -5.11 7.78
CA GLN A 39 -6.36 -6.27 8.16
C GLN A 39 -7.69 -6.33 7.40
N ALA A 40 -8.39 -5.20 7.23
CA ALA A 40 -9.65 -5.16 6.50
C ALA A 40 -9.52 -5.60 5.03
N PHE A 41 -8.35 -5.39 4.43
CA PHE A 41 -8.03 -5.84 3.07
C PHE A 41 -7.42 -7.25 3.00
N ASP A 42 -7.30 -7.95 4.14
CA ASP A 42 -6.76 -9.31 4.26
C ASP A 42 -5.36 -9.47 3.64
N VAL A 43 -4.48 -8.51 3.96
CA VAL A 43 -3.11 -8.45 3.41
C VAL A 43 -2.05 -8.36 4.50
N LEU A 44 -2.41 -8.65 5.75
CA LEU A 44 -1.44 -8.76 6.83
C LEU A 44 -0.67 -10.09 6.72
N ASP A 45 0.64 -10.02 6.54
CA ASP A 45 1.54 -11.17 6.57
C ASP A 45 2.29 -11.18 7.91
N LYS A 46 2.45 -12.38 8.49
CA LYS A 46 3.19 -12.61 9.74
C LYS A 46 4.59 -13.18 9.49
N ALA A 47 5.08 -13.08 8.26
CA ALA A 47 6.38 -13.57 7.85
C ALA A 47 7.50 -13.15 8.83
N ALA A 48 8.31 -14.13 9.23
CA ALA A 48 9.48 -13.95 10.10
C ALA A 48 9.21 -13.24 11.45
N GLY A 49 7.98 -13.33 11.98
CA GLY A 49 7.61 -12.74 13.27
C GLY A 49 7.32 -11.24 13.22
N TYR A 50 7.21 -10.65 12.04
CA TYR A 50 6.82 -9.25 11.86
C TYR A 50 5.42 -9.16 11.25
N ASP A 51 4.57 -8.31 11.84
CA ASP A 51 3.25 -7.97 11.30
C ASP A 51 3.39 -6.92 10.18
N LEU A 52 3.71 -7.36 8.96
CA LEU A 52 3.94 -6.49 7.79
C LEU A 52 2.89 -6.73 6.71
N PRO A 53 2.45 -5.68 5.99
CA PRO A 53 1.56 -5.87 4.85
C PRO A 53 2.27 -6.61 3.72
N HIS A 54 1.62 -7.61 3.15
CA HIS A 54 2.02 -8.24 1.89
C HIS A 54 1.96 -7.18 0.77
N PRO A 55 3.03 -7.00 -0.04
CA PRO A 55 3.02 -6.04 -1.14
C PRO A 55 1.92 -6.37 -2.17
N ILE A 56 0.99 -5.44 -2.35
CA ILE A 56 -0.20 -5.64 -3.19
C ILE A 56 -0.71 -4.30 -3.73
N ILE A 57 -1.39 -4.34 -4.88
CA ILE A 57 -2.07 -3.18 -5.46
C ILE A 57 -3.56 -3.50 -5.61
N PHE A 58 -4.40 -2.56 -5.17
CA PHE A 58 -5.84 -2.58 -5.44
C PHE A 58 -6.20 -1.39 -6.34
N VAL A 59 -7.09 -1.62 -7.30
CA VAL A 59 -7.73 -0.56 -8.09
C VAL A 59 -9.16 -0.45 -7.61
N ILE A 60 -9.54 0.76 -7.18
CA ILE A 60 -10.86 1.05 -6.61
C ILE A 60 -11.55 2.06 -7.52
N ASP A 61 -12.80 1.81 -7.87
CA ASP A 61 -13.61 2.75 -8.64
C ASP A 61 -14.13 3.93 -7.77
N PRO A 62 -14.76 4.96 -8.35
CA PRO A 62 -15.24 6.12 -7.59
C PRO A 62 -16.33 5.82 -6.55
N ILE A 63 -17.02 4.68 -6.63
CA ILE A 63 -18.06 4.28 -5.67
C ILE A 63 -17.52 3.34 -4.58
N GLY A 64 -16.22 3.03 -4.60
CA GLY A 64 -15.54 2.24 -3.58
C GLY A 64 -15.43 0.75 -3.90
N THR A 65 -15.78 0.31 -5.11
CA THR A 65 -15.67 -1.09 -5.51
C THR A 65 -14.24 -1.42 -5.92
N ILE A 66 -13.69 -2.51 -5.38
CA ILE A 66 -12.42 -3.06 -5.87
C ILE A 66 -12.65 -3.68 -7.25
N THR A 67 -12.04 -3.11 -8.28
CA THR A 67 -12.16 -3.58 -9.67
C THR A 67 -11.02 -4.51 -10.05
N HIS A 68 -9.84 -4.33 -9.46
CA HIS A 68 -8.66 -5.16 -9.72
C HIS A 68 -7.85 -5.38 -8.44
N ARG A 69 -7.26 -6.58 -8.33
CA ARG A 69 -6.33 -6.97 -7.26
C ARG A 69 -5.07 -7.55 -7.91
N PHE A 70 -3.93 -6.89 -7.72
CA PHE A 70 -2.63 -7.35 -8.22
C PHE A 70 -1.76 -7.76 -7.04
N SER A 71 -1.64 -9.06 -6.83
CA SER A 71 -0.76 -9.67 -5.84
C SER A 71 0.27 -10.51 -6.59
N PRO A 72 1.54 -10.12 -6.64
CA PRO A 72 2.53 -10.98 -7.26
C PRO A 72 2.73 -12.22 -6.39
N LYS A 73 2.78 -13.41 -7.00
CA LYS A 73 3.33 -14.60 -6.34
C LYS A 73 4.82 -14.40 -5.99
N TYR A 74 5.48 -13.49 -6.68
CA TYR A 74 6.84 -13.00 -6.45
C TYR A 74 6.84 -11.47 -6.38
N TYR A 75 6.77 -10.88 -5.18
CA TYR A 75 6.68 -9.41 -4.97
C TYR A 75 7.88 -8.60 -5.51
N THR A 76 8.91 -9.29 -6.01
CA THR A 76 10.05 -8.74 -6.74
C THR A 76 9.76 -8.44 -8.21
N GLU A 77 8.72 -9.03 -8.79
CA GLU A 77 8.30 -8.75 -10.16
C GLU A 77 7.31 -7.57 -10.18
N ARG A 78 7.77 -6.44 -10.73
CA ARG A 78 6.93 -5.24 -10.91
C ARG A 78 6.36 -5.24 -12.33
N PRO A 79 5.08 -4.88 -12.52
CA PRO A 79 4.54 -4.63 -13.86
C PRO A 79 5.45 -3.63 -14.60
N ALA A 80 5.70 -3.87 -15.89
CA ALA A 80 6.39 -2.91 -16.72
C ALA A 80 5.59 -1.60 -16.74
N VAL A 81 6.30 -0.47 -16.55
CA VAL A 81 5.76 0.88 -16.69
C VAL A 81 5.82 1.33 -18.14
#